data_AF-A0A4Y8C668-F1
#
_entry.id   AF-A0A4Y8C668-F1
#
_cell.length_a   1.000
_cell.length_b   1.000
_cell.length_c   1.000
_cell.angle_alpha   90.00
_cell.angle_beta   90.00
_cell.angle_gamma   90.00
#
_symmetry.space_group_name_H-M   'P 1'
#
loop_
_entity.id
_entity.type
_entity.pdbx_description
1 polymer ?
#
loop_
_entity_poly.entity_id
_entity_poly.type
_entity_poly.pdbx_seq_one_letter_code
_entity_poly.pdbx_strand_id
1 'polypeptide(L)'
;ILGGDLEEKQAKEDLLKLLSKLQIGKKNTPKKYELSKNIKDEILLRPESEQAYIYFATPFFADFKDKDLYLAKIALFVLGQGGFGSRIMEEIRVKRGLAYS
;
A
#
# COMPACT_ATOMS: atom_id res chain seq x y z
N ILE A 1 -2.82 -15.66 -10.98
CA ILE A 1 -1.69 -16.27 -10.23
C ILE A 1 -2.26 -17.53 -9.61
N LEU A 2 -1.64 -18.68 -9.86
CA LEU A 2 -2.00 -19.96 -9.25
C LEU A 2 -0.85 -20.33 -8.31
N GLY A 3 -1.18 -20.76 -7.09
CA GLY A 3 -0.20 -21.19 -6.09
C GLY A 3 -0.85 -22.22 -5.18
N GLY A 4 -0.12 -23.29 -4.90
CA GLY A 4 -0.63 -24.46 -4.17
C GLY A 4 0.00 -25.74 -4.68
N ASP A 5 -0.49 -26.87 -4.18
CA ASP A 5 -0.08 -28.20 -4.62
C ASP A 5 -0.72 -28.55 -5.96
N LEU A 6 -0.15 -28.02 -7.04
CA LEU A 6 -0.69 -28.09 -8.40
C LEU A 6 0.46 -28.26 -9.40
N GLU A 7 0.30 -29.22 -10.30
CA GLU A 7 1.16 -29.33 -11.47
C GLU A 7 0.83 -28.26 -12.51
N GLU A 8 1.84 -27.80 -13.27
CA GLU A 8 1.68 -26.76 -14.30
C GLU A 8 0.63 -27.13 -15.36
N LYS A 9 0.55 -28.42 -15.73
CA LYS A 9 -0.41 -28.90 -16.71
C LYS A 9 -1.85 -28.74 -16.21
N GLN A 10 -2.13 -29.21 -15.00
CA GLN A 10 -3.44 -29.09 -14.35
C GLN A 10 -3.84 -27.60 -14.22
N ALA A 11 -2.90 -26.77 -13.78
CA ALA A 11 -3.08 -25.33 -13.66
C ALA A 11 -3.50 -24.67 -15.00
N LYS A 12 -2.89 -25.06 -16.13
CA LYS A 12 -3.26 -24.56 -17.46
C LYS A 12 -4.64 -25.01 -17.89
N GLU A 13 -4.97 -26.28 -17.69
CA GLU A 13 -6.28 -26.83 -18.07
C GLU A 13 -7.41 -26.13 -17.32
N ASP A 14 -7.27 -25.93 -16.01
CA ASP A 14 -8.28 -25.26 -15.20
C ASP A 14 -8.39 -23.78 -15.53
N LEU A 15 -7.26 -23.12 -15.83
CA LEU A 15 -7.27 -21.74 -16.31
C LEU A 15 -8.04 -21.63 -17.64
N LEU A 16 -7.81 -22.53 -18.59
CA LEU A 16 -8.51 -22.52 -19.87
C LEU A 16 -10.01 -22.76 -19.72
N LYS A 17 -10.43 -23.66 -18.83
CA LYS A 17 -11.86 -23.89 -18.51
C LYS A 17 -12.52 -22.64 -17.92
N LEU A 18 -11.79 -21.86 -17.13
CA LEU A 18 -12.30 -20.62 -16.55
C LEU A 18 -12.37 -19.51 -17.60
N LEU A 19 -11.29 -19.31 -18.36
CA LEU A 19 -11.15 -18.23 -19.33
C LEU A 19 -12.05 -18.41 -20.56
N SER A 20 -12.39 -19.65 -20.94
CA SER A 20 -13.27 -19.93 -22.07
C SER A 20 -14.68 -19.35 -21.92
N LYS A 21 -15.10 -19.04 -20.69
CA LYS A 21 -16.39 -18.38 -20.39
C LYS A 21 -16.37 -16.87 -20.63
N LEU A 22 -15.20 -16.28 -20.83
CA LEU A 22 -15.03 -14.84 -21.03
C LEU A 22 -14.94 -14.51 -22.52
N GLN A 23 -15.56 -13.40 -22.92
CA GLN A 23 -15.40 -12.87 -24.27
C GLN A 23 -13.98 -12.30 -24.44
N ILE A 24 -13.39 -12.49 -25.62
CA ILE A 24 -12.09 -11.90 -25.96
C ILE A 24 -12.27 -10.39 -26.09
N GLY A 25 -11.70 -9.63 -25.16
CA GLY A 25 -11.70 -8.17 -25.17
C GLY A 25 -10.60 -7.57 -26.06
N LYS A 26 -10.57 -6.23 -26.11
CA LYS A 26 -9.47 -5.47 -26.72
C LYS A 26 -8.47 -5.05 -25.65
N LYS A 27 -7.18 -5.06 -25.99
CA LYS A 27 -6.13 -4.54 -25.10
C LYS A 27 -6.36 -3.04 -24.88
N ASN A 28 -6.53 -2.64 -23.62
CA ASN A 28 -6.66 -1.23 -23.27
C ASN A 28 -5.28 -0.56 -23.15
N THR A 29 -5.22 0.74 -23.41
CA THR A 29 -4.04 1.55 -23.09
C THR A 29 -4.01 1.85 -21.58
N PRO A 30 -2.85 1.75 -20.92
CA PRO A 30 -2.77 2.07 -19.50
C PRO A 30 -3.10 3.55 -19.27
N LYS A 31 -4.06 3.84 -18.40
CA LYS A 31 -4.27 5.20 -17.90
C LYS A 31 -3.15 5.53 -16.92
N LYS A 32 -2.54 6.70 -17.07
CA LYS A 32 -1.61 7.27 -16.08
C LYS A 32 -2.33 8.38 -15.34
N TYR A 33 -2.12 8.44 -14.04
CA TYR A 33 -2.64 9.49 -13.17
C TYR A 33 -1.45 10.20 -12.54
N GLU A 34 -1.48 11.52 -12.54
CA GLU A 34 -0.48 12.33 -11.82
C GLU A 34 -0.97 12.59 -10.40
N LEU A 35 -0.05 12.51 -9.44
CA LEU A 35 -0.35 12.87 -8.07
C LEU A 35 -0.51 14.38 -7.96
N SER A 36 -1.48 14.83 -7.16
CA SER A 36 -1.68 16.25 -6.88
C SER A 36 -0.42 16.85 -6.24
N LYS A 37 0.09 17.94 -6.82
CA LYS A 37 1.17 18.74 -6.21
C LYS A 37 0.64 19.74 -5.17
N ASN A 38 -0.67 19.96 -5.15
CA ASN A 38 -1.32 20.86 -4.21
C ASN A 38 -1.59 20.10 -2.91
N ILE A 39 -0.70 20.29 -1.92
CA ILE A 39 -0.86 19.77 -0.56
C ILE A 39 -1.65 20.81 0.24
N LYS A 40 -2.62 20.35 1.03
CA LYS A 40 -3.41 21.20 1.92
C LYS A 40 -3.61 20.47 3.24
N ASP A 41 -3.51 21.22 4.33
CA ASP A 41 -3.93 20.72 5.64
C ASP A 41 -5.45 20.75 5.72
N GLU A 42 -6.03 19.69 6.25
CA GLU A 42 -7.46 19.58 6.50
C GLU A 42 -7.68 19.28 7.97
N ILE A 43 -8.46 20.12 8.64
CA ILE A 43 -8.86 19.92 10.04
C ILE A 43 -10.34 19.61 10.04
N LEU A 44 -10.69 18.39 10.41
CA LEU A 44 -12.06 17.94 10.58
C LEU A 44 -12.39 17.87 12.06
N LEU A 45 -13.32 18.71 12.51
CA LEU A 45 -13.87 18.61 13.86
C LEU A 45 -14.88 17.47 13.89
N ARG A 46 -14.62 16.48 14.75
CA ARG A 46 -15.49 15.32 14.99
C ARG A 46 -15.88 15.28 16.47
N PRO A 47 -16.90 16.05 16.89
CA PRO A 47 -17.33 16.12 18.28
C PRO A 47 -17.75 14.76 18.87
N GLU A 48 -18.10 13.80 18.02
CA GLU A 48 -18.45 12.44 18.38
C GLU A 48 -17.26 11.57 18.85
N SER A 49 -16.02 12.02 18.65
CA SER A 49 -14.81 11.27 19.00
C SER A 49 -14.14 11.81 20.26
N GLU A 50 -13.81 10.92 21.20
CA GLU A 50 -12.99 11.23 22.38
C GLU A 50 -11.48 11.25 22.06
N GLN A 51 -11.09 10.77 20.88
CA GLN A 51 -9.70 10.69 20.42
C GLN A 51 -9.46 11.57 19.19
N ALA A 52 -8.27 12.16 19.11
CA ALA A 52 -7.81 12.86 17.92
C ALA A 52 -7.14 11.86 16.97
N TYR A 53 -7.46 11.96 15.67
CA TYR A 53 -6.81 11.20 14.61
C TYR A 53 -5.97 12.15 13.77
N ILE A 54 -4.67 11.86 13.67
CA ILE A 54 -3.71 12.69 12.95
C ILE A 54 -3.15 11.85 11.78
N TYR A 55 -3.28 12.37 10.57
CA TYR A 55 -2.77 11.74 9.36
C TYR A 55 -1.76 12.66 8.69
N PHE A 56 -0.57 12.13 8.42
CA PHE A 56 0.43 12.80 7.58
C PHE A 56 0.47 12.10 6.23
N ALA A 57 0.11 12.82 5.17
CA ALA A 57 0.10 12.30 3.82
C ALA A 57 0.88 13.22 2.89
N THR A 58 1.68 12.61 2.00
CA THR A 58 2.40 13.32 0.95
C THR A 58 2.41 12.45 -0.31
N PRO A 59 2.32 13.05 -1.51
CA PRO A 59 2.54 12.33 -2.76
C PRO A 59 3.86 11.54 -2.74
N PHE A 60 3.78 10.22 -2.92
CA PHE A 60 4.94 9.35 -3.02
C PHE A 60 5.28 9.11 -4.49
N PHE A 61 6.26 9.87 -5.00
CA PHE A 61 6.70 9.80 -6.39
C PHE A 61 7.70 8.66 -6.60
N ALA A 62 7.20 7.44 -6.77
CA ALA A 62 8.03 6.28 -7.08
C ALA A 62 7.36 5.39 -8.14
N ASP A 63 8.17 4.81 -9.03
CA ASP A 63 7.76 3.82 -10.03
C ASP A 63 8.26 2.42 -9.61
N PHE A 64 7.51 1.38 -9.98
CA PHE A 64 7.91 -0.02 -9.74
C PHE A 64 9.24 -0.40 -10.40
N LYS A 65 9.66 0.35 -11.43
CA LYS A 65 10.91 0.16 -12.15
C LYS A 65 12.08 0.95 -11.58
N ASP A 66 11.84 1.83 -10.60
CA ASP A 66 12.91 2.59 -9.98
C ASP A 66 13.90 1.65 -9.29
N LYS A 67 15.17 1.75 -9.68
CA LYS A 67 16.25 0.91 -9.14
C LYS A 67 16.36 1.02 -7.62
N ASP A 68 16.05 2.20 -7.08
CA ASP A 68 16.19 2.53 -5.66
C ASP A 68 14.89 2.40 -4.87
N LEU A 69 13.82 1.85 -5.46
CA LEU A 69 12.54 1.64 -4.77
C LEU A 69 12.70 0.82 -3.48
N TYR A 70 13.66 -0.12 -3.45
CA TYR A 70 13.95 -0.91 -2.26
C TYR A 70 14.49 -0.06 -1.10
N LEU A 71 15.26 1.01 -1.38
CA LEU A 71 15.74 1.94 -0.35
C LEU A 71 14.57 2.69 0.29
N ALA A 72 13.61 3.13 -0.52
CA ALA A 72 12.39 3.76 -0.01
C ALA A 72 11.58 2.80 0.86
N LYS A 73 11.47 1.52 0.49
CA LYS A 73 10.81 0.48 1.31
C LYS A 73 11.52 0.27 2.65
N ILE A 74 12.86 0.20 2.65
CA ILE A 74 13.65 0.08 3.88
C ILE A 74 13.43 1.29 4.78
N ALA A 75 13.44 2.50 4.20
CA ALA A 75 13.18 3.73 4.95
C ALA A 75 11.78 3.71 5.60
N LEU A 76 10.74 3.31 4.87
CA LEU A 76 9.38 3.19 5.40
C LEU A 76 9.26 2.11 6.49
N PHE A 77 9.98 1.00 6.33
CA PHE A 77 10.06 -0.06 7.34
C PHE A 77 10.64 0.45 8.66
N VAL A 78 11.80 1.13 8.60
CA VAL A 78 12.46 1.72 9.77
C VAL A 78 11.60 2.83 10.40
N LEU A 79 10.93 3.64 9.56
CA LEU A 79 10.15 4.78 10.02
C LEU A 79 8.90 4.34 10.80
N GLY A 80 8.09 3.42 10.26
CA GLY A 80 6.79 3.09 10.86
C GLY A 80 6.20 1.72 10.53
N GLN A 81 6.61 1.02 9.46
CA GLN A 81 6.03 -0.29 9.12
C GLN A 81 6.61 -1.45 9.94
N GLY A 82 7.76 -1.26 10.60
CA GLY A 82 8.44 -2.27 11.42
C GLY A 82 7.79 -2.57 12.77
N GLY A 83 6.57 -2.09 13.04
CA GLY A 83 5.87 -2.29 14.31
C GLY A 83 6.66 -1.72 15.49
N PHE A 84 6.73 -2.45 16.60
CA PHE A 84 7.42 -2.00 17.83
C PHE A 84 8.90 -1.65 17.64
N GLY A 85 9.56 -2.15 16.58
CA GLY A 85 10.94 -1.79 16.24
C GLY A 85 11.09 -0.53 15.40
N SER A 86 9.99 0.12 15.01
CA SER A 86 10.03 1.33 14.18
C SER A 86 10.21 2.60 14.99
N ARG A 87 10.75 3.64 14.36
CA ARG A 87 11.04 4.92 15.02
C ARG A 87 9.80 5.63 15.54
N ILE A 88 8.70 5.63 14.79
CA ILE A 88 7.45 6.26 15.23
C ILE A 88 6.90 5.54 16.47
N MET A 89 6.91 4.21 16.49
CA MET A 89 6.46 3.43 17.64
C MET A 89 7.36 3.65 18.86
N GLU A 90 8.68 3.65 18.67
CA GLU A 90 9.65 3.92 19.72
C GLU A 90 9.40 5.30 20.36
N GLU A 91 9.33 6.35 19.54
CA GLU A 91 9.29 7.72 20.03
C GLU A 91 7.91 8.13 20.58
N ILE A 92 6.82 7.78 19.90
CA ILE A 92 5.48 8.25 20.28
C ILE A 92 4.83 7.33 21.30
N ARG A 93 4.90 6.03 21.09
CA ARG A 93 4.22 5.04 21.96
C ARG A 93 5.11 4.59 23.11
N VAL A 94 6.29 4.04 22.83
CA VAL A 94 7.12 3.37 23.87
C VAL A 94 7.69 4.38 24.86
N LYS A 95 8.34 5.44 24.37
CA LYS A 95 8.99 6.43 25.24
C LYS A 95 8.03 7.41 25.91
N ARG A 96 6.91 7.73 25.26
CA ARG A 96 6.03 8.83 25.67
C ARG A 96 4.59 8.43 25.98
N GLY A 97 4.15 7.24 25.58
CA GLY A 97 2.78 6.76 25.85
C GLY A 97 1.68 7.60 25.21
N LEU A 98 1.96 8.31 24.12
CA LEU A 98 1.02 9.28 23.52
C LEU A 98 0.02 8.64 22.54
N ALA A 99 0.34 7.46 22.00
CA ALA A 99 -0.51 6.73 21.07
C ALA A 99 -0.43 5.22 21.32
N TYR A 100 -1.51 4.49 21.01
CA TYR A 100 -1.56 3.04 21.13
C TYR A 100 -1.28 2.30 19.80
N SER A 101 -1.67 2.93 18.69
CA SER A 101 -1.60 2.41 17.32
C SER A 101 -0.19 2.14 16.85
#